data_AF-A0A4V1EDR2-F1
#
_entry.id   AF-A0A4V1EDR2-F1
#
_cell.length_a   1.000
_cell.length_b   1.000
_cell.length_c   1.000
_cell.angle_alpha   90.00
_cell.angle_beta   90.00
_cell.angle_gamma   90.00
#
_symmetry.space_group_name_H-M   'P 1'
#
loop_
_entity.id
_entity.type
_entity.pdbx_description
1 polymer ?
#
loop_
_entity_poly.entity_id
_entity_poly.type
_entity_poly.pdbx_seq_one_letter_code
_entity_poly.pdbx_strand_id
1 'polypeptide(L)'
;MRFATLFIISTLLSLPQFAWADIPLTLEDLLTDKGKLKLDLSVSYANSDRQGISTAEPVTVQTGPTSFITLPTLIGDSISNSDTNVVTLGLRYGLTAKAEIYSRFSGVTMSQRSSGLEGASKSNESGFVDTWAGINYQFKAAGGGIVGNIAWRPSIVAANFGLAQYRKYREW
;
A
#
# COMPACT_ATOMS: atom_id res chain seq x y z
N MET A 1 26.30 18.20 -2.51
CA MET A 1 25.65 17.01 -3.10
C MET A 1 24.17 17.29 -3.48
N ARG A 2 23.87 18.39 -4.19
CA ARG A 2 22.48 18.75 -4.60
C ARG A 2 22.24 18.68 -6.11
N PHE A 3 23.30 18.61 -6.91
CA PHE A 3 23.22 18.54 -8.37
C PHE A 3 23.02 17.12 -8.92
N ALA A 4 23.52 16.09 -8.22
CA ALA A 4 23.35 14.70 -8.62
C ALA A 4 21.88 14.23 -8.54
N THR A 5 21.12 14.72 -7.56
CA THR A 5 19.70 14.37 -7.37
C THR A 5 18.79 14.92 -8.46
N LEU A 6 19.07 16.14 -8.95
CA LEU A 6 18.34 16.77 -10.05
C LEU A 6 18.59 16.08 -11.40
N PHE A 7 19.80 15.56 -11.60
CA PHE A 7 20.14 14.85 -12.85
C PHE A 7 19.38 13.52 -12.97
N ILE A 8 19.23 12.76 -11.88
CA ILE A 8 18.54 11.45 -11.89
C ILE A 8 17.04 11.59 -12.20
N ILE A 9 16.39 12.65 -11.70
CA ILE A 9 14.97 12.91 -11.97
C ILE A 9 14.76 13.29 -13.44
N SER A 10 15.66 14.12 -14.00
CA SER A 10 15.64 14.50 -15.42
C SER A 10 15.77 13.30 -16.36
N THR A 11 16.64 12.33 -16.05
CA THR A 11 16.87 11.16 -16.92
C THR A 11 15.71 10.16 -16.88
N LEU A 12 14.90 10.13 -15.81
CA LEU A 12 13.75 9.23 -15.70
C LEU A 12 12.54 9.72 -16.54
N LEU A 13 12.44 11.04 -16.77
CA LEU A 13 11.39 11.66 -17.59
C LEU A 13 11.66 11.61 -19.11
N SER A 14 12.88 11.25 -19.54
CA SER A 14 13.24 11.16 -20.96
C SER A 14 13.09 9.74 -21.55
N LEU A 15 12.49 8.81 -20.80
CA LEU A 15 12.15 7.50 -21.36
C LEU A 15 11.02 7.68 -22.39
N PRO A 16 11.11 7.05 -23.58
CA PRO A 16 10.06 7.16 -24.59
C PRO A 16 8.73 6.69 -24.00
N GLN A 17 7.75 7.61 -23.90
CA GLN A 17 6.38 7.29 -23.56
C GLN A 17 5.76 6.55 -24.74
N PHE A 18 5.95 5.23 -24.80
CA PHE A 18 5.21 4.36 -25.70
C PHE A 18 3.74 4.33 -25.25
N ALA A 19 2.98 5.37 -25.60
CA ALA A 19 1.54 5.42 -25.47
C ALA A 19 0.92 4.63 -26.65
N TRP A 20 0.86 3.31 -26.50
CA TRP A 20 0.09 2.44 -27.40
C TRP A 20 -1.33 2.34 -26.84
N ALA A 21 -2.15 3.33 -27.16
CA ALA A 21 -3.48 3.51 -26.58
C ALA A 21 -4.64 2.99 -27.45
N ASP A 22 -4.38 2.06 -28.37
CA ASP A 22 -5.42 1.31 -29.10
C ASP A 22 -5.38 -0.17 -28.71
N ILE A 23 -5.50 -0.45 -27.41
CA ILE A 23 -5.68 -1.82 -26.92
C ILE A 23 -7.20 -2.06 -26.90
N PRO A 24 -7.74 -2.92 -27.79
CA PRO A 24 -9.12 -3.35 -27.67
C PRO A 24 -9.31 -3.95 -26.28
N LEU A 25 -10.48 -3.75 -25.67
CA LEU A 25 -10.85 -4.26 -24.34
C LEU A 25 -10.87 -5.80 -24.37
N THR A 26 -9.69 -6.40 -24.40
CA THR A 26 -9.50 -7.84 -24.38
C THR A 26 -9.70 -8.27 -22.95
N LEU A 27 -10.59 -9.23 -22.73
CA LEU A 27 -10.72 -9.88 -21.43
C LEU A 27 -9.33 -10.41 -21.07
N GLU A 28 -8.74 -9.86 -20.02
CA GLU A 28 -7.40 -10.25 -19.62
C GLU A 28 -7.42 -11.70 -19.15
N ASP A 29 -6.56 -12.53 -19.74
CA ASP A 29 -6.35 -13.88 -19.23
C ASP A 29 -5.79 -13.81 -17.80
N LEU A 30 -6.22 -14.79 -17.00
CA LEU A 30 -5.93 -14.89 -15.56
C LEU A 30 -4.42 -14.89 -15.26
N LEU A 31 -3.63 -15.42 -16.19
CA LEU A 31 -2.17 -15.42 -16.16
C LEU A 31 -1.65 -14.63 -17.35
N THR A 32 -0.47 -14.04 -17.17
CA THR A 32 0.29 -13.43 -18.25
C THR A 32 0.67 -14.47 -19.31
N ASP A 33 0.46 -14.13 -20.58
CA ASP A 33 0.83 -15.01 -21.69
C ASP A 33 2.31 -15.39 -21.67
N LYS A 34 2.61 -16.57 -22.23
CA LYS A 34 3.97 -17.06 -22.36
C LYS A 34 4.88 -16.02 -23.01
N GLY A 35 5.97 -15.69 -22.33
CA GLY A 35 7.00 -14.77 -22.81
C GLY A 35 6.63 -13.29 -22.70
N LYS A 36 5.43 -12.95 -22.22
CA LYS A 36 5.01 -11.56 -22.01
C LYS A 36 5.37 -11.10 -20.60
N LEU A 37 5.70 -9.81 -20.51
CA LEU A 37 5.89 -9.09 -19.26
C LEU A 37 4.69 -8.16 -19.05
N LYS A 38 4.09 -8.18 -17.86
CA LYS A 38 3.11 -7.20 -17.41
C LYS A 38 3.71 -6.39 -16.27
N LEU A 39 3.45 -5.08 -16.30
CA LEU A 39 3.83 -4.13 -15.26
C LEU A 39 2.55 -3.57 -14.63
N ASP A 40 2.40 -3.75 -13.33
CA ASP A 40 1.32 -3.19 -12.52
C ASP A 40 1.87 -1.99 -11.72
N LEU A 41 1.26 -0.81 -11.88
CA LEU A 41 1.56 0.35 -11.04
C LEU A 41 0.28 0.78 -10.33
N SER A 42 0.32 0.86 -9.00
CA SER A 42 -0.80 1.31 -8.18
C SER A 42 -0.36 2.39 -7.22
N VAL A 43 -1.12 3.49 -7.17
CA VAL A 43 -0.93 4.58 -6.22
C VAL A 43 -2.26 4.73 -5.48
N SER A 44 -2.20 4.67 -4.14
CA SER A 44 -3.37 4.80 -3.27
C SER A 44 -3.14 5.95 -2.30
N TYR A 45 -4.15 6.81 -2.14
CA TYR A 45 -4.14 7.88 -1.15
C TYR A 45 -5.28 7.66 -0.17
N ALA A 46 -5.01 7.88 1.11
CA ALA A 46 -6.00 7.86 2.18
C ALA A 46 -5.76 9.04 3.12
N ASN A 47 -6.83 9.76 3.46
CA ASN A 47 -6.84 10.73 4.54
C ASN A 47 -7.65 10.18 5.71
N SER A 48 -7.20 10.41 6.93
CA SER A 48 -7.92 10.11 8.15
C SER A 48 -7.90 11.32 9.06
N ASP A 49 -9.07 11.72 9.55
CA ASP A 49 -9.22 12.76 10.57
C ASP A 49 -9.74 12.14 11.87
N ARG A 50 -9.10 12.49 12.98
CA ARG A 50 -9.42 11.98 14.31
C ARG A 50 -9.55 13.15 15.28
N GLN A 51 -10.71 13.26 15.89
CA GLN A 51 -10.99 14.20 16.97
C GLN A 51 -11.03 13.44 18.32
N GLY A 52 -10.53 14.07 19.37
CA GLY A 52 -10.42 13.52 20.70
C GLY A 52 -10.33 14.60 21.75
N ILE A 53 -10.12 14.18 23.00
CA ILE A 53 -9.99 15.07 24.16
C ILE A 53 -8.56 14.95 24.68
N SER A 54 -7.90 16.10 24.88
CA SER A 54 -6.60 16.23 25.51
C SER A 54 -6.77 16.86 26.89
N THR A 55 -6.03 16.36 27.88
CA THR A 55 -5.97 16.91 29.22
C THR A 55 -4.53 17.37 29.48
N ALA A 56 -4.35 18.58 29.98
CA ALA A 56 -3.03 19.07 30.38
C ALA A 56 -2.50 18.31 31.60
N GLU A 57 -1.20 18.51 31.91
CA GLU A 57 -0.57 17.88 33.07
C GLU A 57 -1.39 18.15 34.35
N PRO A 58 -1.76 17.09 35.10
CA PRO A 58 -2.60 17.25 36.27
C PRO A 58 -1.81 17.83 37.45
N VAL A 59 -2.45 18.70 38.23
CA VAL A 59 -1.89 19.24 39.47
C VAL A 59 -2.45 18.47 40.66
N THR A 60 -1.55 18.01 41.53
CA THR A 60 -1.91 17.35 42.79
C THR A 60 -2.09 18.39 43.89
N VAL A 61 -3.30 18.54 44.39
CA VAL A 61 -3.61 19.43 45.52
C VAL A 61 -3.73 18.59 46.79
N GLN A 62 -2.98 18.96 47.84
CA GLN A 62 -3.08 18.33 49.15
C GLN A 62 -4.29 18.89 49.90
N THR A 63 -5.27 18.05 50.23
CA THR A 63 -6.49 18.43 50.96
C THR A 63 -6.50 17.98 52.43
N GLY A 64 -5.46 17.24 52.86
CA GLY A 64 -5.24 16.84 54.25
C GLY A 64 -3.82 16.31 54.49
N PRO A 65 -3.43 15.98 55.73
CA PRO A 65 -2.07 15.54 56.07
C PRO A 65 -1.59 14.32 55.27
N THR A 66 -2.51 13.48 54.81
CA THR A 66 -2.25 12.28 54.00
C THR A 66 -3.20 12.16 52.80
N SER A 67 -3.85 13.25 52.39
CA SER A 67 -4.87 13.24 51.33
C SER A 67 -4.47 14.14 50.17
N PHE A 68 -4.40 13.56 48.98
CA PHE A 68 -4.04 14.24 47.73
C PHE A 68 -5.13 13.99 46.69
N ILE A 69 -5.56 15.05 46.01
CA ILE A 69 -6.51 14.97 44.89
C ILE A 69 -5.80 15.47 43.63
N THR A 70 -5.87 14.66 42.57
CA THR A 70 -5.30 14.99 41.26
C THR A 70 -6.36 15.69 40.42
N LEU A 71 -6.14 16.96 40.08
CA LEU A 71 -7.05 17.75 39.26
C LEU A 71 -6.44 17.98 37.87
N PRO A 72 -7.15 17.66 36.77
CA PRO A 72 -6.71 18.09 35.45
C PRO A 72 -6.77 19.62 35.40
N THR A 73 -5.67 20.25 34.96
CA THR A 73 -5.53 21.71 34.93
C THR A 73 -6.29 22.36 33.77
N LEU A 74 -6.47 21.62 32.66
CA LEU A 74 -7.19 22.06 31.49
C LEU A 74 -7.67 20.85 30.69
N ILE A 75 -8.90 20.92 30.17
CA ILE A 75 -9.49 19.94 29.25
C ILE A 75 -9.79 20.67 27.95
N GLY A 76 -9.40 20.09 26.82
CA GLY A 76 -9.64 20.69 25.51
C GLY A 76 -9.59 19.67 24.40
N ASP A 77 -9.85 20.13 23.18
CA ASP A 77 -9.94 19.27 22.02
C ASP A 77 -8.55 18.93 21.46
N SER A 78 -8.42 17.71 20.94
CA SER A 78 -7.28 17.29 20.13
C SER A 78 -7.77 16.86 18.75
N ILE A 79 -7.22 17.48 17.70
CA ILE A 79 -7.52 17.13 16.30
C ILE A 79 -6.23 16.55 15.70
N SER A 80 -6.33 15.41 15.02
CA SER A 80 -5.21 14.79 14.31
C SER A 80 -5.64 14.35 12.92
N ASN A 81 -4.94 14.85 11.91
CA ASN A 81 -5.13 14.53 10.51
C ASN A 81 -3.92 13.75 9.99
N SER A 82 -4.15 12.63 9.30
CA SER A 82 -3.12 11.79 8.72
C SER A 82 -3.37 11.58 7.23
N ASP A 83 -2.37 11.95 6.43
CA ASP A 83 -2.31 11.75 4.98
C ASP A 83 -1.39 10.56 4.68
N THR A 84 -1.93 9.45 4.16
CA THR A 84 -1.17 8.25 3.80
C THR A 84 -1.17 8.02 2.29
N ASN A 85 0.01 7.84 1.71
CA ASN A 85 0.20 7.50 0.31
C ASN A 85 0.91 6.15 0.21
N VAL A 86 0.33 5.21 -0.52
CA VAL A 86 0.92 3.89 -0.78
C VAL A 86 1.20 3.76 -2.27
N VAL A 87 2.44 3.46 -2.62
CA VAL A 87 2.85 3.18 -3.98
C VAL A 87 3.24 1.72 -4.07
N THR A 88 2.62 0.99 -4.99
CA THR A 88 2.93 -0.40 -5.29
C THR A 88 3.37 -0.53 -6.74
N LEU A 89 4.46 -1.26 -6.94
CA LEU A 89 4.95 -1.74 -8.23
C LEU A 89 4.86 -3.26 -8.28
N GLY A 90 4.20 -3.81 -9.29
CA GLY A 90 4.10 -5.22 -9.56
C GLY A 90 4.69 -5.57 -10.93
N LEU A 91 5.38 -6.69 -11.01
CA LEU A 91 5.92 -7.26 -12.24
C LEU A 91 5.40 -8.68 -12.35
N ARG A 92 4.93 -9.06 -13.54
CA ARG A 92 4.49 -10.43 -13.81
C ARG A 92 5.07 -10.90 -15.13
N TYR A 93 5.59 -12.12 -15.14
CA TYR A 93 6.18 -12.73 -16.31
C TYR A 93 5.56 -14.11 -16.54
N GLY A 94 4.96 -14.30 -17.72
CA GLY A 94 4.39 -15.59 -18.12
C GLY A 94 5.47 -16.57 -18.55
N LEU A 95 5.80 -17.55 -17.70
CA LEU A 95 6.74 -18.62 -18.05
C LEU A 95 6.13 -19.57 -19.09
N THR A 96 4.86 -19.91 -18.92
CA THR A 96 4.07 -20.74 -19.84
C THR A 96 2.62 -20.26 -19.86
N ALA A 97 1.78 -20.80 -20.75
CA ALA A 97 0.34 -20.51 -20.74
C ALA A 97 -0.39 -20.93 -19.44
N LYS A 98 0.30 -21.59 -18.50
CA LYS A 98 -0.25 -22.05 -17.21
C LYS A 98 0.58 -21.61 -16.01
N ALA A 99 1.72 -20.95 -16.21
CA ALA A 99 2.64 -20.62 -15.13
C ALA A 99 3.14 -19.18 -15.29
N GLU A 100 3.01 -18.41 -14.23
CA GLU A 100 3.45 -17.02 -14.16
C GLU A 100 4.29 -16.84 -12.90
N ILE A 101 5.39 -16.11 -13.00
CA ILE A 101 6.12 -15.61 -11.84
C ILE A 101 5.79 -14.13 -11.68
N TYR A 102 5.63 -13.68 -10.44
CA TYR A 102 5.42 -12.27 -10.16
C TYR A 102 6.30 -11.81 -9.01
N SER A 103 6.57 -10.52 -9.00
CA SER A 103 7.11 -9.80 -7.86
C SER A 103 6.32 -8.52 -7.64
N ARG A 104 6.22 -8.10 -6.38
CA ARG A 104 5.53 -6.89 -5.95
C ARG A 104 6.38 -6.19 -4.91
N PHE A 105 6.41 -4.87 -4.98
CA PHE A 105 7.12 -3.98 -4.07
C PHE A 105 6.20 -2.85 -3.69
N SER A 106 6.09 -2.56 -2.40
CA SER A 106 5.18 -1.54 -1.87
C SER A 106 5.93 -0.62 -0.91
N GLY A 107 5.73 0.69 -1.06
CA GLY A 107 6.24 1.73 -0.17
C GLY A 107 5.11 2.63 0.32
N VAL A 108 5.31 3.25 1.48
CA VAL A 108 4.33 4.16 2.11
C VAL A 108 4.99 5.45 2.54
N THR A 109 4.26 6.54 2.40
CA THR A 109 4.58 7.85 2.98
C THR A 109 3.37 8.34 3.76
N MET A 110 3.58 8.70 5.02
CA MET A 110 2.55 9.19 5.93
C MET A 110 2.94 10.57 6.47
N SER A 111 2.05 11.54 6.34
CA SER A 111 2.18 12.84 6.99
C SER A 111 1.08 12.98 8.03
N GLN A 112 1.46 13.08 9.31
CA GLN A 112 0.53 13.27 10.40
C GLN A 112 0.67 14.68 10.95
N ARG A 113 -0.45 15.34 11.16
CA ARG A 113 -0.57 16.66 11.78
C ARG A 113 -1.49 16.49 12.98
N SER A 114 -1.11 17.02 14.12
CA SER A 114 -1.97 17.06 15.30
C SER A 114 -1.94 18.43 15.95
N SER A 115 -3.06 18.84 16.53
CA SER A 115 -3.21 20.07 17.28
C SER A 115 -4.02 19.79 18.53
N GLY A 116 -3.51 20.20 19.69
CA GLY A 116 -4.22 20.09 20.96
C GLY A 116 -3.72 21.12 21.98
N LEU A 117 -3.93 20.84 23.27
CA LEU A 117 -3.52 21.73 24.37
C LEU A 117 -2.01 21.96 24.44
N GLU A 118 -1.22 20.98 24.00
CA GLU A 118 0.27 21.04 23.95
C GLU A 118 0.82 21.74 22.69
N GLY A 119 -0.07 22.23 21.82
CA GLY A 119 0.28 22.91 20.56
C GLY A 119 0.10 22.03 19.33
N ALA A 120 0.66 22.49 18.20
CA ALA A 120 0.60 21.79 16.92
C ALA A 120 1.89 21.02 16.64
N SER A 121 1.76 19.74 16.28
CA SER A 121 2.87 18.87 15.91
C SER A 121 2.66 18.31 14.49
N LYS A 122 3.77 18.14 13.78
CA LYS A 122 3.78 17.53 12.44
C LYS A 122 4.87 16.46 12.41
N SER A 123 4.49 15.23 12.08
CA SER A 123 5.42 14.15 11.79
C SER A 123 5.28 13.72 10.33
N ASN A 124 6.41 13.32 9.75
CA ASN A 124 6.44 12.77 8.41
C ASN A 124 7.25 11.49 8.43
N GLU A 125 6.65 10.40 7.99
CA GLU A 125 7.24 9.07 7.96
C GLU A 125 7.21 8.55 6.54
N SER A 126 8.28 7.88 6.13
CA SER A 126 8.35 7.17 4.85
C SER A 126 9.02 5.84 5.08
N GLY A 127 8.44 4.78 4.54
CA GLY A 127 8.91 3.43 4.79
C GLY A 127 8.64 2.48 3.64
N PHE A 128 9.40 1.39 3.63
CA PHE A 128 9.12 0.24 2.79
C PHE A 128 8.10 -0.67 3.49
N VAL A 129 7.01 -1.02 2.82
CA VAL A 129 5.91 -1.79 3.42
C VAL A 129 6.14 -3.28 3.22
N ASP A 130 6.32 -3.71 1.98
CA ASP A 130 6.40 -5.12 1.65
C ASP A 130 7.06 -5.39 0.30
N THR A 131 7.74 -6.54 0.22
CA THR A 131 8.14 -7.17 -1.03
C THR A 131 7.60 -8.59 -1.07
N TRP A 132 7.02 -8.97 -2.21
CA TRP A 132 6.46 -10.28 -2.45
C TRP A 132 7.08 -10.81 -3.73
N ALA A 133 7.43 -12.08 -3.75
CA ALA A 133 7.81 -12.79 -4.96
C ALA A 133 7.08 -14.13 -4.96
N GLY A 134 6.48 -14.52 -6.07
CA GLY A 134 5.69 -15.74 -6.10
C GLY A 134 5.48 -16.31 -7.47
N ILE A 135 4.98 -17.55 -7.49
CA ILE A 135 4.66 -18.29 -8.70
C ILE A 135 3.18 -18.65 -8.65
N ASN A 136 2.48 -18.34 -9.73
CA ASN A 136 1.10 -18.71 -9.99
C ASN A 136 1.09 -19.87 -10.98
N TYR A 137 0.36 -20.94 -10.66
CA TYR A 137 0.16 -22.07 -11.57
C TYR A 137 -1.33 -22.38 -11.73
N GLN A 138 -1.79 -22.42 -12.98
CA GLN A 138 -3.17 -22.74 -13.34
C GLN A 138 -3.30 -24.23 -13.68
N PHE A 139 -4.05 -24.97 -12.85
CA PHE A 139 -4.23 -26.41 -13.03
C PHE A 139 -5.23 -26.76 -14.15
N LYS A 140 -6.25 -25.91 -14.39
CA LYS A 140 -7.29 -26.15 -15.40
C LYS A 140 -7.67 -24.84 -16.10
N ALA A 141 -7.65 -24.82 -17.43
CA ALA A 141 -7.93 -23.62 -18.23
C ALA A 141 -9.40 -23.51 -18.74
N ALA A 142 -10.23 -24.53 -18.52
CA ALA A 142 -11.59 -24.56 -19.07
C ALA A 142 -12.64 -24.01 -18.08
N GLY A 143 -13.09 -22.77 -18.28
CA GLY A 143 -14.34 -22.22 -17.74
C GLY A 143 -14.40 -21.94 -16.23
N GLY A 144 -13.25 -21.88 -15.57
CA GLY A 144 -13.13 -21.71 -14.12
C GLY A 144 -11.92 -22.48 -13.62
N GLY A 145 -10.77 -21.81 -13.59
CA GLY A 145 -9.50 -22.42 -13.27
C GLY A 145 -9.18 -22.37 -11.79
N ILE A 146 -8.62 -23.47 -11.27
CA ILE A 146 -7.94 -23.45 -9.97
C ILE A 146 -6.55 -22.88 -10.22
N VAL A 147 -6.19 -21.83 -9.47
CA VAL A 147 -4.83 -21.31 -9.43
C VAL A 147 -4.24 -21.59 -8.06
N GLY A 148 -3.14 -22.33 -8.05
CA GLY A 148 -2.27 -22.40 -6.89
C GLY A 148 -1.27 -21.26 -6.94
N ASN A 149 -1.05 -20.62 -5.80
CA ASN A 149 -0.06 -19.57 -5.62
C ASN A 149 0.90 -19.96 -4.50
N ILE A 150 2.19 -19.80 -4.76
CA ILE A 150 3.21 -19.82 -3.72
C ILE A 150 3.88 -18.45 -3.73
N ALA A 151 3.87 -17.78 -2.58
CA ALA A 151 4.44 -16.45 -2.40
C ALA A 151 5.42 -16.44 -1.23
N TRP A 152 6.54 -15.77 -1.44
CA TRP A 152 7.54 -15.46 -0.44
C TRP A 152 7.50 -13.96 -0.13
N ARG A 153 7.56 -13.62 1.16
CA ARG A 153 7.84 -12.28 1.67
C ARG A 153 8.94 -12.38 2.74
N PRO A 154 9.80 -11.36 2.97
CA PRO A 154 10.98 -11.46 3.83
C PRO A 154 10.75 -11.97 5.26
N SER A 155 9.50 -11.90 5.76
CA SER A 155 9.14 -12.38 7.10
C SER A 155 8.28 -13.66 7.11
N ILE A 156 7.71 -14.09 5.97
CA ILE A 156 6.72 -15.19 5.90
C ILE A 156 6.74 -15.84 4.52
N VAL A 157 6.58 -17.16 4.47
CA VAL A 157 6.24 -17.89 3.25
C VAL A 157 4.76 -18.26 3.31
N ALA A 158 4.02 -17.98 2.24
CA ALA A 158 2.59 -18.27 2.15
C ALA A 158 2.29 -19.11 0.90
N ALA A 159 1.53 -20.19 1.08
CA ALA A 159 0.94 -20.95 -0.01
C ALA A 159 -0.58 -20.76 0.04
N ASN A 160 -1.17 -20.29 -1.05
CA ASN A 160 -2.60 -20.02 -1.15
C ASN A 160 -3.19 -20.76 -2.35
N PHE A 161 -4.42 -21.23 -2.21
CA PHE A 161 -5.17 -21.86 -3.29
C PHE A 161 -6.44 -21.05 -3.55
N GLY A 162 -6.64 -20.64 -4.79
CA GLY A 162 -7.79 -19.85 -5.20
C GLY A 162 -8.58 -20.53 -6.32
N LEU A 163 -9.90 -20.47 -6.23
CA LEU A 163 -10.81 -20.78 -7.33
C LEU A 163 -11.13 -19.47 -8.06
N ALA A 164 -10.70 -19.34 -9.31
CA ALA A 164 -11.09 -18.24 -10.17
C ALA A 164 -12.13 -18.75 -11.18
N GLN A 165 -13.42 -18.48 -10.95
CA GLN A 165 -14.48 -18.79 -11.91
C GLN A 165 -14.66 -17.62 -12.88
N TYR A 166 -14.36 -17.85 -14.16
CA TYR A 166 -14.70 -16.93 -15.24
C TYR A 166 -15.73 -17.56 -16.16
N ARG A 167 -16.92 -16.94 -16.22
CA ARG A 167 -17.95 -17.27 -17.19
C ARG A 167 -17.61 -16.55 -18.49
N LYS A 168 -17.10 -17.29 -19.47
CA LYS A 168 -16.90 -16.80 -20.83
C LYS A 168 -18.27 -16.43 -21.41
N TYR A 169 -18.57 -15.14 -21.53
CA TYR A 169 -19.77 -14.73 -22.25
C TYR A 169 -19.52 -14.99 -23.74
N ARG A 170 -20.43 -15.76 -24.34
CA ARG A 170 -20.45 -16.08 -25.76
C ARG A 170 -21.03 -14.86 -26.46
N GLU A 171 -20.17 -14.09 -27.14
CA GLU A 171 -20.63 -13.06 -28.07
C GLU A 171 -21.42 -13.72 -29.20
N TRP A 172 -22.50 -13.05 -29.61
CA TRP A 172 -23.44 -13.48 -30.65
C TRP A 172 -22.96 -13.04 -32.03
#